data_AF-A0A2H0LEM9-F1
#
_entry.id   AF-A0A2H0LEM9-F1
#
_cell.length_a   1.000
_cell.length_b   1.000
_cell.length_c   1.000
_cell.angle_alpha   90.00
_cell.angle_beta   90.00
_cell.angle_gamma   90.00
#
_symmetry.space_group_name_H-M   'P 1'
#
loop_
_entity.id
_entity.type
_entity.pdbx_description
1 polymer ?
#
loop_
_entity_poly.entity_id
_entity_poly.type
_entity_poly.pdbx_seq_one_letter_code
_entity_poly.pdbx_strand_id
1 'polypeptide(L)' 'MAGGPAHERTDKLAGIPHETGQTGAPILTEGIAFLECRVKEITSGGDHAVVIGEVVAAGLGKLTDPLTLKETGWHYGG' A
#
# COMPACT_ATOMS: atom_id res chain seq x y z
N MET A 1 3.20 5.75 -29.41
CA MET A 1 3.54 4.50 -28.71
C MET A 1 2.39 4.19 -27.77
N ALA A 2 1.69 3.09 -28.00
CA ALA A 2 0.37 2.80 -27.44
C ALA A 2 0.41 2.65 -25.92
N GLY A 3 -0.43 3.41 -25.20
CA GLY A 3 -0.70 3.19 -23.79
C GLY A 3 -1.40 1.84 -23.61
N GLY A 4 -0.95 1.05 -22.65
CA GLY A 4 -1.62 -0.21 -22.27
C GLY A 4 -3.07 0.03 -21.82
N PRO A 5 -3.87 -1.04 -21.67
CA PRO A 5 -5.27 -0.91 -21.29
C PRO A 5 -5.36 -0.18 -19.95
N ALA A 6 -6.05 0.96 -19.95
CA ALA A 6 -6.43 1.62 -18.71
C ALA A 6 -7.39 0.68 -17.97
N HIS A 7 -6.98 0.13 -16.83
CA HIS A 7 -7.92 -0.52 -15.92
C HIS A 7 -9.03 0.47 -15.59
N GLU A 8 -10.29 0.04 -15.73
CA GLU A 8 -11.44 0.80 -15.25
C GLU A 8 -11.18 1.25 -13.82
N ARG A 9 -11.33 2.55 -13.58
CA ARG A 9 -10.87 3.19 -12.34
C ARG A 9 -11.92 2.95 -11.24
N THR A 10 -12.07 1.70 -10.84
CA THR A 10 -12.94 1.27 -9.74
C THR A 10 -12.42 1.86 -8.43
N ASP A 11 -13.33 2.31 -7.58
CA ASP A 11 -13.00 2.68 -6.20
C ASP A 11 -12.58 1.42 -5.43
N LYS A 12 -11.27 1.26 -5.24
CA LYS A 12 -10.68 0.12 -4.53
C LYS A 12 -11.01 0.09 -3.03
N LEU A 13 -11.48 1.20 -2.48
CA LEU A 13 -11.83 1.33 -1.05
C LEU A 13 -13.34 1.27 -0.81
N ALA A 14 -14.15 1.07 -1.86
CA ALA A 14 -15.59 0.95 -1.73
C ALA A 14 -15.95 -0.15 -0.73
N GLY A 15 -16.60 0.23 0.38
CA GLY A 15 -17.02 -0.68 1.45
C GLY A 15 -15.91 -1.10 2.43
N ILE A 16 -14.69 -0.56 2.30
CA ILE A 16 -13.58 -0.85 3.22
C ILE A 16 -13.50 0.26 4.29
N PRO A 17 -13.62 -0.06 5.59
CA PRO A 17 -13.48 0.92 6.66
C PRO A 17 -12.08 1.55 6.68
N HIS A 18 -12.03 2.88 6.58
CA HIS A 18 -10.80 3.65 6.63
C HIS A 18 -11.01 5.05 7.20
N GLU A 19 -9.94 5.64 7.71
CA GLU A 19 -9.88 7.04 8.13
C GLU A 19 -8.79 7.80 7.35
N THR A 20 -8.86 9.12 7.34
CA THR A 20 -7.85 9.95 6.68
C THR A 20 -6.68 10.20 7.64
N GLY A 21 -5.49 9.73 7.26
CA GLY A 21 -4.25 9.93 8.00
C GLY A 21 -3.68 11.35 7.90
N GLN A 22 -2.59 11.61 8.63
CA GLN A 22 -1.92 12.92 8.66
C GLN A 22 -1.36 13.33 7.29
N THR A 23 -1.04 12.37 6.43
CA THR A 23 -0.57 12.57 5.06
C THR A 23 -1.71 12.74 4.05
N GLY A 24 -2.96 12.59 4.48
CA GLY A 24 -4.14 12.49 3.61
C GLY A 24 -4.34 11.09 3.02
N ALA A 25 -3.44 10.14 3.30
CA ALA A 25 -3.58 8.74 2.89
C ALA A 25 -4.70 8.05 3.69
N PRO A 26 -5.46 7.12 3.07
CA PRO A 26 -6.44 6.31 3.79
C PRO A 26 -5.73 5.28 4.68
N ILE A 27 -6.05 5.26 5.97
CA ILE A 27 -5.62 4.26 6.95
C ILE A 27 -6.74 3.25 7.12
N LEU A 28 -6.48 1.98 6.79
CA LEU A 28 -7.45 0.91 6.97
C LEU A 28 -7.61 0.60 8.48
N THR A 29 -8.80 0.82 9.02
CA THR A 29 -9.03 0.72 10.47
C THR A 29 -9.09 -0.73 10.97
N GLU A 30 -9.31 -1.69 10.06
CA GLU A 30 -9.30 -3.13 10.35
C GLU A 30 -7.93 -3.80 10.10
N GLY A 31 -6.93 -3.03 9.67
CA GLY A 31 -5.55 -3.52 9.54
C GLY A 31 -4.87 -3.75 10.89
N ILE A 32 -3.87 -4.65 10.93
CA ILE A 32 -3.13 -4.94 12.18
C ILE A 32 -2.12 -3.84 12.56
N ALA A 33 -1.67 -3.05 11.58
CA ALA A 33 -0.77 -1.91 11.76
C ALA A 33 -0.76 -1.01 10.51
N PHE A 34 -0.30 0.23 10.66
CA PHE A 34 -0.03 1.14 9.53
C PHE A 34 1.27 1.92 9.73
N LEU A 35 1.84 2.38 8.61
CA LEU A 35 2.88 3.38 8.55
C LEU A 35 2.46 4.46 7.56
N GLU A 36 2.47 5.71 7.98
CA GLU A 36 2.37 6.85 7.08
C GLU A 36 3.77 7.36 6.78
N CYS A 37 4.08 7.56 5.49
CA CYS A 37 5.41 7.94 5.05
C CYS A 37 5.37 9.18 4.14
N ARG A 38 6.41 10.01 4.23
CA ARG A 38 6.73 11.01 3.19
C ARG A 38 7.81 10.46 2.28
N VAL A 39 7.64 10.61 0.96
CA VAL A 39 8.63 10.16 -0.02
C VAL A 39 9.92 10.98 0.14
N LYS A 40 11.05 10.28 0.30
CA LYS A 40 12.39 10.87 0.40
C LYS A 40 13.18 10.71 -0.88
N GLU A 41 13.08 9.54 -1.50
CA GLU A 41 13.79 9.23 -2.73
C GLU A 41 12.98 8.23 -3.55
N ILE A 42 13.12 8.32 -4.88
CA ILE A 42 12.62 7.34 -5.82
C ILE A 42 13.78 6.96 -6.74
N THR A 43 14.16 5.68 -6.73
CA THR A 43 15.22 5.13 -7.58
C THR A 43 14.58 4.18 -8.61
N SER A 44 14.89 4.35 -9.89
CA SER A 44 14.35 3.48 -10.96
C SER A 44 15.44 2.58 -11.53
N GLY A 45 15.09 1.34 -11.90
CA GLY A 45 16.06 0.36 -12.42
C GLY A 45 15.49 -0.70 -13.37
N GLY A 46 14.25 -0.52 -13.85
CA GLY A 46 13.53 -1.47 -14.68
C GLY A 46 12.09 -1.03 -14.92
N ASP A 47 11.16 -1.97 -14.89
CA ASP A 47 9.71 -1.71 -14.98
C ASP A 47 9.07 -1.29 -13.65
N HIS A 48 9.85 -1.28 -12.56
CA HIS A 48 9.45 -0.80 -11.24
C HIS A 48 10.40 0.27 -10.70
N ALA A 49 9.89 1.06 -9.74
CA ALA A 49 10.67 2.00 -8.95
C ALA A 49 10.77 1.55 -7.49
N VAL A 50 11.93 1.77 -6.88
CA VAL A 50 12.15 1.68 -5.44
C VAL A 50 11.82 3.03 -4.83
N VAL A 51 10.86 3.05 -3.90
CA VAL A 51 10.46 4.28 -3.19
C VAL A 51 10.96 4.20 -1.74
N ILE A 52 11.77 5.16 -1.33
CA ILE A 52 12.28 5.30 0.04
C ILE A 52 11.41 6.33 0.76
N GLY A 53 10.77 5.92 1.85
CA GLY A 53 9.86 6.76 2.64
C GLY A 53 10.36 6.99 4.06
N GLU A 54 10.22 8.23 4.55
CA GLU A 54 10.41 8.59 5.97
C GLU A 54 9.08 8.41 6.70
N VAL A 55 9.07 7.57 7.74
CA VAL A 55 7.89 7.34 8.58
C VAL A 55 7.58 8.60 9.38
N VAL A 56 6.37 9.13 9.22
CA VAL A 56 5.88 10.34 9.93
C VAL A 56 4.76 10.04 10.93
N ALA A 57 4.06 8.93 10.76
CA ALA A 57 3.13 8.39 11.76
C ALA A 57 3.07 6.86 11.66
N ALA A 58 2.72 6.22 12.76
CA ALA A 58 2.54 4.77 12.84
C ALA A 58 1.50 4.44 13.90
N GLY A 59 0.83 3.30 13.73
CA GLY A 59 -0.13 2.81 14.71
C GLY A 59 -0.35 1.32 14.61
N LEU A 60 -0.88 0.76 15.68
CA LEU A 60 -1.23 -0.65 15.79
C LEU A 60 -2.74 -0.78 15.88
N GLY A 61 -3.30 -1.69 15.10
CA GLY A 61 -4.68 -2.14 15.24
C GLY A 61 -4.76 -3.33 16.19
N LYS A 62 -5.71 -4.23 15.93
CA LYS A 62 -5.78 -5.50 16.65
C LYS A 62 -4.63 -6.41 16.20
N LEU A 63 -3.65 -6.59 17.07
CA LEU A 63 -2.49 -7.45 16.78
C LEU A 63 -2.91 -8.91 16.61
N THR A 64 -2.66 -9.45 15.42
CA THR A 64 -2.75 -10.86 15.06
C THR A 64 -1.54 -11.21 14.18
N ASP A 65 -1.44 -12.47 13.76
CA ASP A 65 -0.44 -12.86 12.78
C ASP A 65 -0.66 -12.11 11.45
N PRO A 66 0.41 -11.62 10.79
CA PRO A 66 0.31 -10.98 9.49
C PRO A 66 -0.03 -11.99 8.40
N LEU A 67 -0.80 -11.56 7.40
CA LEU A 67 -1.02 -12.34 6.18
C LEU A 67 0.23 -12.30 5.31
N THR A 68 0.90 -13.43 5.14
CA THR A 68 2.05 -13.54 4.23
C THR A 68 1.60 -13.90 2.82
N LEU A 69 2.33 -13.43 1.80
CA LEU A 69 2.04 -13.81 0.41
C LEU A 69 2.10 -15.32 0.18
N LYS A 70 2.93 -16.04 0.95
CA LYS A 70 3.06 -17.49 0.87
C LYS A 70 1.76 -18.21 1.23
N GLU A 71 1.02 -17.71 2.21
CA GLU A 71 -0.23 -18.34 2.69
C GLU A 71 -1.38 -18.21 1.71
N THR A 72 -1.35 -17.22 0.82
CA THR A 72 -2.40 -17.02 -0.19
C THR A 72 -2.26 -17.95 -1.39
N GLY A 73 -1.12 -18.62 -1.55
CA GLY A 73 -0.77 -19.39 -2.75
C GLY A 73 -0.49 -18.51 -3.98
N TRP A 74 -0.38 -17.18 -3.80
CA TRP A 74 -0.09 -16.26 -4.89
C TRP A 74 1.40 -16.02 -5.05
N HIS A 75 1.78 -15.58 -6.24
CA HIS A 75 3.14 -15.19 -6.58
C HIS A 75 3.13 -13.83 -7.25
N TYR A 76 4.08 -12.97 -6.86
CA TYR A 76 4.30 -11.68 -7.50
C TYR A 76 5.81 -11.48 -7.67
N GLY A 77 6.28 -11.60 -8.90
CA GLY A 77 7.70 -11.65 -9.25
C GLY A 77 8.14 -13.03 -9.77
N GLY A 78 9.22 -13.03 -10.56
CA GLY A 78 9.74 -14.19 -11.29
C GLY A 78 10.40 -13.77 -12.58
#